data_AF-A0A834FWN2-F1
#
_entry.id   AF-A0A834FWN2-F1
#
_cell.length_a   1.000
_cell.length_b   1.000
_cell.length_c   1.000
_cell.angle_alpha   90.00
_cell.angle_beta   90.00
_cell.angle_gamma   90.00
#
_symmetry.space_group_name_H-M   'P 1'
#
loop_
_entity.id
_entity.type
_entity.pdbx_description
1 polymer ?
#
loop_
_entity_poly.entity_id
_entity_poly.type
_entity_poly.pdbx_seq_one_letter_code
_entity_poly.pdbx_strand_id
1 'polypeptide(L)'
;MAREISPATRSRVLFTLVAVASTIPVFFSGYYLAKTIILFIRGNSDGTHPHLETELGFTIFAFVLFLLGSIAIVSRVKPLQVICITTLVITVVLILAGTVAIESSGAYYQLEEYPRWAKNFILNDIDWGGFQRYMIREKICEKPGGKNELFLQGGCCSPPTYCGYREMNKTWIVPKSGEYYQDNNCMMWSNDDDKLCYNCNTCKAAYLINYVHGWNTILFFMFIALVIWIGCFNFTFGANNENNQGRQQTV
;
A
#
# COMPACT_ATOMS: atom_id res chain seq x y z
N MET A 1 -43.83 24.65 -10.92
CA MET A 1 -43.60 25.07 -9.51
C MET A 1 -42.57 24.14 -8.90
N ALA A 2 -41.31 24.58 -8.78
CA ALA A 2 -40.32 23.84 -8.01
C ALA A 2 -40.59 24.14 -6.53
N ARG A 3 -40.85 23.10 -5.71
CA ARG A 3 -40.92 23.27 -4.25
C ARG A 3 -39.51 23.61 -3.75
N GLU A 4 -39.30 24.83 -3.29
CA GLU A 4 -38.07 25.16 -2.55
C GLU A 4 -38.04 24.32 -1.26
N ILE A 5 -36.96 23.56 -1.11
CA ILE A 5 -36.72 22.71 0.05
C ILE A 5 -36.29 23.62 1.20
N SER A 6 -36.94 23.51 2.36
CA SER A 6 -36.57 24.32 3.53
C SER A 6 -35.09 24.10 3.90
N PRO A 7 -34.38 25.14 4.38
CA PRO A 7 -32.95 25.03 4.72
C PRO A 7 -32.68 23.93 5.76
N ALA A 8 -33.60 23.71 6.70
CA ALA A 8 -33.52 22.61 7.67
C ALA A 8 -33.64 21.22 7.02
N THR A 9 -34.54 21.06 6.03
CA THR A 9 -34.67 19.82 5.27
C THR A 9 -33.44 19.57 4.41
N ARG A 10 -32.88 20.61 3.77
CA ARG A 10 -31.67 20.53 2.96
C ARG A 10 -30.46 20.10 3.80
N SER A 11 -30.30 20.67 5.00
CA SER A 11 -29.23 20.31 5.94
C SER A 11 -29.32 18.85 6.42
N ARG A 12 -30.53 18.37 6.73
CA ARG A 12 -30.76 16.96 7.12
C ARG A 12 -30.45 15.99 5.98
N VAL A 13 -30.91 16.28 4.76
CA VAL A 13 -30.63 15.43 3.58
C VAL A 13 -29.13 15.38 3.31
N LEU A 14 -28.44 16.52 3.37
CA LEU A 14 -26.99 16.58 3.15
C LEU A 14 -26.22 15.79 4.22
N PHE A 15 -26.60 15.90 5.50
CA PHE A 15 -26.00 15.11 6.57
C PHE A 15 -26.17 13.60 6.35
N THR A 16 -27.36 13.15 5.96
CA THR A 16 -27.63 11.74 5.70
C THR A 16 -26.81 11.22 4.52
N LEU A 17 -26.74 11.97 3.42
CA LEU A 17 -25.93 11.59 2.25
C LEU A 17 -24.44 11.47 2.62
N VAL A 18 -23.94 12.40 3.42
CA VAL A 18 -22.55 12.43 3.87
C VAL A 18 -22.25 11.29 4.85
N ALA A 19 -23.16 10.98 5.77
CA ALA A 19 -23.04 9.83 6.66
C ALA A 19 -23.01 8.51 5.86
N VAL A 20 -23.87 8.36 4.85
CA VAL A 20 -23.84 7.20 3.94
C VAL A 20 -22.52 7.14 3.19
N ALA A 21 -22.02 8.26 2.65
CA ALA A 21 -20.72 8.29 1.96
C ALA A 21 -19.55 7.86 2.85
N SER A 22 -19.59 8.19 4.16
CA SER A 22 -18.56 7.75 5.10
C SER A 22 -18.51 6.24 5.35
N THR A 23 -19.56 5.50 4.98
CA THR A 23 -19.56 4.02 5.04
C THR A 23 -18.79 3.37 3.89
N ILE A 24 -18.57 4.08 2.78
CA ILE A 24 -17.87 3.53 1.59
C ILE A 24 -16.45 3.06 1.95
N PRO A 25 -15.61 3.84 2.66
CA PRO A 25 -14.31 3.37 3.14
C PRO A 25 -14.38 2.16 4.09
N VAL A 26 -15.45 2.04 4.88
CA VAL A 26 -15.65 0.90 5.80
C VAL A 26 -15.90 -0.37 4.99
N PHE A 27 -16.78 -0.34 3.99
CA PHE A 27 -17.02 -1.51 3.14
C PHE A 27 -15.79 -1.89 2.33
N PHE A 28 -15.07 -0.89 1.80
CA PHE A 28 -13.84 -1.13 1.07
C PHE A 28 -12.77 -1.78 1.94
N SER A 29 -12.49 -1.22 3.13
CA SER A 29 -11.54 -1.82 4.07
C SER A 29 -11.99 -3.20 4.57
N GLY A 30 -13.29 -3.40 4.78
CA GLY A 30 -13.85 -4.72 5.13
C GLY A 30 -13.66 -5.76 4.04
N TYR A 31 -13.83 -5.39 2.76
CA TYR A 31 -13.54 -6.27 1.62
C TYR A 31 -12.06 -6.66 1.57
N TYR A 32 -11.15 -5.70 1.74
CA TYR A 32 -9.71 -5.98 1.77
C TYR A 32 -9.33 -6.84 2.97
N LEU A 33 -9.87 -6.57 4.16
CA LEU A 33 -9.67 -7.38 5.34
C LEU A 33 -10.12 -8.83 5.11
N ALA A 34 -11.31 -9.03 4.56
CA ALA A 34 -11.82 -10.37 4.24
C ALA A 34 -10.92 -11.09 3.23
N LYS A 35 -10.49 -10.39 2.17
CA LYS A 35 -9.55 -10.93 1.17
C LYS A 35 -8.22 -11.34 1.82
N THR A 36 -7.64 -10.48 2.66
CA THR A 36 -6.37 -10.75 3.35
C THR A 36 -6.50 -11.91 4.33
N ILE A 37 -7.60 -12.00 5.08
CA ILE A 37 -7.88 -13.14 5.99
C ILE A 37 -8.01 -14.45 5.20
N ILE A 38 -8.72 -14.45 4.07
CA ILE A 38 -8.87 -15.65 3.22
C ILE A 38 -7.50 -16.09 2.69
N LEU A 39 -6.68 -15.14 2.23
CA LEU A 39 -5.30 -15.42 1.81
C LEU A 39 -4.43 -15.90 2.97
N PHE A 40 -4.68 -15.44 4.20
CA PHE A 40 -3.92 -15.83 5.38
C PHE A 40 -4.22 -17.26 5.78
N ILE A 41 -5.49 -17.62 5.82
CA ILE A 41 -5.93 -19.00 6.12
C ILE A 41 -5.41 -19.97 5.04
N ARG A 42 -5.46 -19.59 3.76
CA ARG A 42 -4.94 -20.42 2.65
C ARG A 42 -3.41 -20.47 2.64
N GLY A 43 -2.76 -19.34 2.88
CA GLY A 43 -1.31 -19.18 2.88
C GLY A 43 -0.62 -19.91 4.02
N ASN A 44 -1.28 -20.06 5.17
CA ASN A 44 -0.76 -20.83 6.31
C ASN A 44 -0.63 -22.34 6.00
N SER A 45 -1.28 -22.83 4.94
CA SER A 45 -1.11 -24.21 4.46
C SER A 45 0.12 -24.40 3.56
N ASP A 46 0.58 -23.33 2.88
CA ASP A 46 1.53 -23.43 1.76
C ASP A 46 2.76 -22.50 1.88
N GLY A 47 2.85 -21.67 2.93
CA GLY A 47 3.97 -20.75 3.19
C GLY A 47 4.24 -19.76 2.05
N THR A 48 3.19 -19.18 1.44
CA THR A 48 3.28 -18.52 0.11
C THR A 48 3.00 -17.02 0.06
N HIS A 49 2.91 -16.34 1.18
CA HIS A 49 2.75 -14.88 1.21
C HIS A 49 3.60 -14.24 2.32
N PRO A 50 4.79 -13.69 2.00
CA PRO A 50 5.73 -13.17 3.00
C PRO A 50 5.27 -11.91 3.73
N HIS A 51 4.28 -11.20 3.18
CA HIS A 51 3.86 -9.86 3.61
C HIS A 51 2.54 -9.85 4.34
N LEU A 52 2.00 -11.03 4.60
CA LEU A 52 0.60 -11.13 4.94
C LEU A 52 0.30 -10.65 6.36
N GLU A 53 1.27 -10.76 7.28
CA GLU A 53 1.13 -10.26 8.65
C GLU A 53 1.11 -8.73 8.71
N THR A 54 1.99 -8.06 7.97
CA THR A 54 2.05 -6.60 7.92
C THR A 54 0.86 -6.01 7.18
N GLU A 55 0.44 -6.63 6.06
CA GLU A 55 -0.79 -6.28 5.34
C GLU A 55 -2.05 -6.51 6.19
N LEU A 56 -2.10 -7.59 6.96
CA LEU A 56 -3.23 -7.89 7.85
C LEU A 56 -3.33 -6.85 8.98
N GLY A 57 -2.22 -6.55 9.65
CA GLY A 57 -2.19 -5.53 10.69
C GLY A 57 -2.65 -4.16 10.19
N PHE A 58 -2.16 -3.75 9.02
CA PHE A 58 -2.55 -2.49 8.41
C PHE A 58 -4.03 -2.44 8.02
N THR A 59 -4.56 -3.51 7.41
CA THR A 59 -5.97 -3.57 6.99
C THR A 59 -6.93 -3.60 8.19
N ILE A 60 -6.57 -4.29 9.28
CA ILE A 60 -7.32 -4.25 10.54
C ILE A 60 -7.33 -2.84 11.11
N PHE A 61 -6.16 -2.20 11.20
CA PHE A 61 -6.02 -0.84 11.69
C PHE A 61 -6.88 0.15 10.88
N ALA A 62 -6.80 0.08 9.54
CA ALA A 62 -7.59 0.93 8.66
C ALA A 62 -9.11 0.71 8.84
N PHE A 63 -9.55 -0.56 8.94
CA PHE A 63 -10.95 -0.90 9.18
C PHE A 63 -11.47 -0.33 10.50
N VAL A 64 -10.71 -0.50 11.60
CA VAL A 64 -11.06 0.05 12.92
C VAL A 64 -11.12 1.57 12.87
N LEU A 65 -10.13 2.22 12.24
CA LEU A 65 -10.10 3.67 12.09
C LEU A 65 -11.34 4.16 11.34
N PHE A 66 -11.69 3.54 10.21
CA PHE A 66 -12.85 3.93 9.41
C PHE A 66 -14.19 3.69 10.13
N LEU A 67 -14.30 2.61 10.90
CA LEU A 67 -15.46 2.36 11.75
C LEU A 67 -15.60 3.44 12.83
N LEU A 68 -14.53 3.73 13.57
CA LEU A 68 -14.55 4.75 14.62
C LEU A 68 -14.87 6.14 14.07
N GLY A 69 -14.32 6.51 12.92
CA GLY A 69 -14.63 7.79 12.29
C GLY A 69 -16.08 7.87 11.80
N SER A 70 -16.63 6.79 11.25
CA SER A 70 -18.05 6.72 10.86
C SER A 70 -18.98 6.84 12.07
N ILE A 71 -18.65 6.14 13.16
CA ILE A 71 -19.38 6.22 14.43
C ILE A 71 -19.29 7.64 15.00
N ALA A 72 -18.12 8.30 14.95
CA ALA A 72 -17.94 9.67 15.42
C ALA A 72 -18.82 10.68 14.67
N ILE A 73 -18.98 10.50 13.35
CA ILE A 73 -19.86 11.33 12.51
C ILE A 73 -21.32 11.16 12.94
N VAL A 74 -21.80 9.91 13.09
CA VAL A 74 -23.20 9.62 13.45
C VAL A 74 -23.52 10.06 14.88
N SER A 75 -22.63 9.76 15.82
CA SER A 75 -22.77 10.13 17.24
C SER A 75 -22.51 11.62 17.52
N ARG A 76 -22.07 12.38 16.51
CA ARG A 76 -21.72 13.81 16.60
C ARG A 76 -20.64 14.14 17.63
N VAL A 77 -19.78 13.17 17.94
CA VAL A 77 -18.67 13.33 18.91
C VAL A 77 -17.48 14.00 18.21
N LYS A 78 -17.41 15.33 18.31
CA LYS A 78 -16.36 16.17 17.70
C LYS A 78 -14.92 15.80 18.08
N PRO A 79 -14.57 15.60 19.37
CA PRO A 79 -13.18 15.30 19.70
C PRO A 79 -12.71 13.98 19.08
N LEU A 80 -13.58 12.96 19.07
CA LEU A 80 -13.29 11.69 18.42
C LEU A 80 -13.11 11.85 16.91
N GLN A 81 -13.96 12.66 16.25
CA GLN A 81 -13.83 12.92 14.82
C GLN A 81 -12.49 13.59 14.48
N VAL A 82 -12.03 14.57 15.28
CA VAL A 82 -10.73 15.21 15.11
C VAL A 82 -9.61 14.19 15.27
N ILE A 83 -9.65 13.35 16.32
CA ILE A 83 -8.64 12.30 16.55
C ILE A 83 -8.57 11.35 15.36
N CYS A 84 -9.71 10.87 14.85
CA CYS A 84 -9.74 9.98 13.68
C CYS A 84 -9.16 10.66 12.43
N ILE A 85 -9.50 11.93 12.17
CA ILE A 85 -8.95 12.69 11.04
C ILE A 85 -7.44 12.87 11.20
N THR A 86 -6.96 13.27 12.37
CA THR A 86 -5.52 13.47 12.61
C THR A 86 -4.74 12.18 12.44
N THR A 87 -5.26 11.06 12.96
CA THR A 87 -4.63 9.74 12.78
C THR A 87 -4.59 9.37 11.31
N LEU A 88 -5.68 9.57 10.56
CA LEU A 88 -5.72 9.28 9.13
C LEU A 88 -4.71 10.15 8.36
N VAL A 89 -4.62 11.46 8.65
CA VAL A 89 -3.64 12.36 8.03
C VAL A 89 -2.21 11.89 8.30
N ILE A 90 -1.89 11.57 9.56
CA ILE A 90 -0.55 11.07 9.93
C ILE A 90 -0.25 9.79 9.16
N THR A 91 -1.19 8.84 9.09
CA THR A 91 -0.96 7.58 8.37
C THR A 91 -0.73 7.79 6.88
N VAL A 92 -1.51 8.65 6.23
CA VAL A 92 -1.33 8.99 4.81
C VAL A 92 0.03 9.64 4.57
N VAL A 93 0.42 10.60 5.43
CA VAL A 93 1.71 11.28 5.31
C VAL A 93 2.88 10.31 5.51
N LEU A 94 2.81 9.41 6.48
CA LEU A 94 3.88 8.43 6.74
C LEU A 94 4.05 7.47 5.56
N ILE A 95 2.95 6.95 5.00
CA ILE A 95 3.02 6.07 3.83
C ILE A 95 3.55 6.84 2.62
N LEU A 96 3.07 8.06 2.35
CA LEU A 96 3.59 8.89 1.27
C LEU A 96 5.09 9.17 1.43
N ALA A 97 5.54 9.57 2.61
CA ALA A 97 6.95 9.80 2.90
C ALA A 97 7.79 8.53 2.68
N GLY A 98 7.29 7.37 3.10
CA GLY A 98 7.93 6.08 2.86
C GLY A 98 8.02 5.74 1.36
N THR A 99 6.94 5.96 0.61
CA THR A 99 6.90 5.71 -0.83
C THR A 99 7.90 6.58 -1.59
N VAL A 100 7.91 7.89 -1.31
CA VAL A 100 8.83 8.85 -1.92
C VAL A 100 10.28 8.55 -1.53
N ALA A 101 10.55 8.20 -0.27
CA ALA A 101 11.91 7.86 0.16
C ALA A 101 12.46 6.62 -0.57
N ILE A 102 11.59 5.66 -0.90
CA ILE A 102 11.98 4.46 -1.64
C ILE A 102 12.13 4.76 -3.13
N GLU A 103 11.17 5.46 -3.76
CA GLU A 103 11.23 5.77 -5.19
C GLU A 103 12.35 6.76 -5.54
N SER A 104 12.71 7.65 -4.62
CA SER A 104 13.85 8.58 -4.79
C SER A 104 15.21 7.93 -4.55
N SER A 105 15.26 6.71 -4.02
CA SER A 105 16.50 5.93 -3.92
C SER A 105 16.86 5.47 -5.33
N GLY A 106 17.64 6.30 -6.03
CA GLY A 106 17.80 6.37 -7.49
C GLY A 106 18.45 5.16 -8.19
N ALA A 107 18.61 4.03 -7.53
CA ALA A 107 19.12 2.81 -8.14
C ALA A 107 18.16 1.64 -7.85
N TYR A 108 17.45 1.21 -8.89
CA TYR A 108 16.73 -0.07 -8.95
C TYR A 108 17.61 -1.29 -8.60
N TYR A 109 18.94 -1.08 -8.52
CA TYR A 109 19.96 -2.11 -8.36
C TYR A 109 20.75 -2.01 -7.05
N GLN A 110 20.80 -0.84 -6.39
CA GLN A 110 21.65 -0.63 -5.21
C GLN A 110 20.82 -0.55 -3.95
N LEU A 111 20.56 -1.71 -3.36
CA LEU A 111 19.84 -1.82 -2.08
C LEU A 111 20.51 -1.00 -0.96
N GLU A 112 21.81 -0.73 -1.05
CA GLU A 112 22.58 0.00 -0.04
C GLU A 112 22.11 1.45 0.16
N GLU A 113 21.64 2.09 -0.92
CA GLU A 113 21.19 3.49 -0.92
C GLU A 113 19.82 3.69 -0.23
N TYR A 114 19.10 2.59 0.01
CA TYR A 114 17.76 2.64 0.59
C TYR A 114 17.80 3.06 2.06
N PRO A 115 16.73 3.72 2.56
CA PRO A 115 16.59 4.04 3.96
C PRO A 115 16.81 2.83 4.87
N ARG A 116 17.43 3.05 6.05
CA ARG A 116 17.74 1.96 7.00
C ARG A 116 16.52 1.14 7.39
N TRP A 117 15.37 1.79 7.58
CA TRP A 117 14.12 1.10 7.91
C TRP A 117 13.68 0.13 6.79
N ALA A 118 13.88 0.52 5.53
CA ALA A 118 13.48 -0.27 4.37
C ALA A 118 14.40 -1.48 4.18
N LYS A 119 15.72 -1.30 4.42
CA LYS A 119 16.67 -2.41 4.47
C LYS A 119 16.34 -3.39 5.60
N ASN A 120 16.04 -2.89 6.80
CA ASN A 120 15.68 -3.73 7.93
C ASN A 120 14.39 -4.50 7.70
N PHE A 121 13.40 -3.87 7.08
CA PHE A 121 12.15 -4.52 6.68
C PHE A 121 12.44 -5.72 5.77
N ILE A 122 13.24 -5.54 4.73
CA ILE A 122 13.59 -6.63 3.81
C ILE A 122 14.38 -7.75 4.50
N LEU A 123 15.33 -7.39 5.36
CA LEU A 123 16.26 -8.35 5.95
C LEU A 123 15.62 -9.17 7.09
N ASN A 124 14.70 -8.58 7.85
CA ASN A 124 14.21 -9.17 9.10
C ASN A 124 12.72 -9.51 9.07
N ASP A 125 11.89 -8.75 8.34
CA ASP A 125 10.43 -8.88 8.41
C ASP A 125 9.84 -9.70 7.26
N ILE A 126 10.60 -9.99 6.21
CA ILE A 126 10.14 -10.73 5.03
C ILE A 126 10.55 -12.21 5.10
N ASP A 127 9.59 -13.13 4.98
CA ASP A 127 9.88 -14.54 4.64
C ASP A 127 10.32 -14.66 3.17
N TRP A 128 11.61 -14.47 2.96
CA TRP A 128 12.19 -14.53 1.63
C TRP A 128 12.11 -15.91 0.97
N GLY A 129 12.08 -16.98 1.78
CA GLY A 129 11.85 -18.34 1.28
C GLY A 129 10.44 -18.50 0.73
N GLY A 130 9.44 -17.93 1.41
CA GLY A 130 8.06 -17.86 0.90
C GLY A 130 7.93 -17.04 -0.38
N PHE A 131 8.69 -15.95 -0.50
CA PHE A 131 8.69 -15.11 -1.69
C PHE A 131 9.22 -15.88 -2.90
N GLN A 132 10.35 -16.57 -2.74
CA GLN A 132 10.94 -17.39 -3.78
C GLN A 132 9.96 -18.48 -4.26
N ARG A 133 9.34 -19.22 -3.33
CA ARG A 133 8.32 -20.25 -3.67
C ARG A 133 7.15 -19.66 -4.47
N TYR A 134 6.69 -18.48 -4.08
CA TYR A 134 5.61 -17.78 -4.79
C TYR A 134 5.99 -17.42 -6.22
N MET A 135 7.18 -16.83 -6.43
CA MET A 135 7.66 -16.42 -7.76
C MET A 135 7.75 -17.60 -8.72
N ILE A 136 8.26 -18.75 -8.23
CA ILE A 136 8.38 -20.00 -8.99
C ILE A 136 6.98 -20.55 -9.33
N ARG A 137 6.10 -20.67 -8.33
CA ARG A 137 4.76 -21.26 -8.51
C ARG A 137 3.89 -20.47 -9.49
N GLU A 138 3.90 -19.14 -9.38
CA GLU A 138 3.09 -18.27 -10.26
C GLU A 138 3.71 -18.07 -11.66
N LYS A 139 4.92 -18.61 -11.88
CA LYS A 139 5.69 -18.49 -13.13
C LYS A 139 5.81 -17.03 -13.57
N ILE A 140 6.18 -16.16 -12.62
CA ILE A 140 6.27 -14.70 -12.84
C ILE A 140 7.26 -14.36 -13.96
N CYS A 141 8.38 -15.09 -14.04
CA CYS A 141 9.42 -14.88 -15.04
C CYS A 141 9.07 -15.43 -16.44
N GLU A 142 8.10 -16.34 -16.56
CA GLU A 142 7.67 -16.88 -17.87
C GLU A 142 6.61 -16.00 -18.56
N LYS A 143 5.99 -15.07 -17.82
CA LYS A 143 4.90 -14.20 -18.31
C LYS A 143 5.42 -12.79 -18.59
N PRO A 144 5.86 -12.49 -19.83
CA PRO A 144 6.28 -11.13 -20.18
C PRO A 144 5.07 -10.17 -20.20
N GLY A 145 5.21 -9.03 -19.49
CA GLY A 145 4.27 -7.91 -19.52
C GLY A 145 3.65 -7.53 -18.16
N GLY A 146 3.41 -6.22 -17.96
CA GLY A 146 2.66 -5.68 -16.81
C GLY A 146 3.50 -5.48 -15.54
N LYS A 147 2.93 -5.79 -14.36
CA LYS A 147 3.56 -5.62 -13.03
C LYS A 147 4.87 -6.40 -12.85
N ASN A 148 5.14 -7.37 -13.72
CA ASN A 148 6.32 -8.20 -13.69
C ASN A 148 7.55 -7.51 -14.29
N GLU A 149 7.35 -6.40 -15.00
CA GLU A 149 8.44 -5.65 -15.65
C GLU A 149 9.46 -5.13 -14.62
N LEU A 150 9.01 -4.77 -13.42
CA LEU A 150 9.89 -4.32 -12.35
C LEU A 150 10.81 -5.44 -11.84
N PHE A 151 10.27 -6.67 -11.70
CA PHE A 151 11.06 -7.85 -11.34
C PHE A 151 12.00 -8.28 -12.47
N LEU A 152 11.60 -8.02 -13.72
CA LEU A 152 12.43 -8.25 -14.90
C LEU A 152 13.61 -7.27 -14.93
N GLN A 153 13.34 -5.97 -14.76
CA GLN A 153 14.32 -4.89 -14.77
C GLN A 153 15.26 -4.94 -13.56
N GLY A 154 14.75 -5.29 -12.38
CA GLY A 154 15.53 -5.39 -11.14
C GLY A 154 16.31 -6.70 -10.98
N GLY A 155 16.36 -7.51 -12.04
CA GLY A 155 17.27 -8.64 -12.12
C GLY A 155 16.84 -9.91 -11.35
N CYS A 156 15.56 -10.06 -11.01
CA CYS A 156 15.06 -11.32 -10.45
C CYS A 156 14.99 -12.42 -11.52
N CYS A 157 14.48 -12.07 -12.70
CA CYS A 157 14.24 -13.00 -13.82
C CYS A 157 15.30 -12.92 -14.92
N SER A 158 16.05 -11.82 -14.96
CA SER A 158 17.17 -11.60 -15.88
C SER A 158 18.40 -11.24 -15.06
N PRO A 159 19.62 -11.52 -15.53
CA PRO A 159 20.81 -11.02 -14.87
C PRO A 159 20.87 -9.49 -14.99
N PRO A 160 21.39 -8.80 -13.97
CA PRO A 160 21.62 -7.36 -14.08
C PRO A 160 22.45 -7.02 -15.32
N THR A 161 22.08 -5.96 -16.04
CA THR A 161 22.71 -5.58 -17.31
C THR A 161 24.21 -5.31 -17.16
N TYR A 162 24.63 -4.76 -16.01
CA TYR A 162 26.04 -4.50 -15.68
C TYR A 162 26.88 -5.79 -15.54
N CYS A 163 26.26 -6.94 -15.30
CA CYS A 163 26.98 -8.21 -15.22
C CYS A 163 27.51 -8.67 -16.59
N GLY A 164 27.02 -8.14 -17.72
CA GLY A 164 27.54 -8.45 -19.06
C GLY A 164 27.15 -9.85 -19.59
N TYR A 165 26.10 -10.45 -19.05
CA TYR A 165 25.62 -11.77 -19.48
C TYR A 165 24.99 -11.64 -20.88
N ARG A 166 25.16 -12.67 -21.71
CA ARG A 166 24.52 -12.71 -23.05
C ARG A 166 23.42 -13.75 -23.10
N GLU A 167 22.24 -13.33 -23.51
CA GLU A 167 21.12 -14.23 -23.74
C GLU A 167 21.37 -15.07 -25.00
N MET A 168 21.28 -16.39 -24.86
CA MET A 168 21.27 -17.36 -25.94
C MET A 168 20.18 -18.39 -25.69
N ASN A 169 19.18 -18.42 -26.57
CA ASN A 169 18.11 -19.43 -26.56
C ASN A 169 17.43 -19.59 -25.17
N LYS A 170 17.05 -18.46 -24.54
CA LYS A 170 16.46 -18.35 -23.19
C LYS A 170 17.36 -18.71 -22.00
N THR A 171 18.64 -18.98 -22.26
CA THR A 171 19.65 -19.15 -21.22
C THR A 171 20.65 -18.00 -21.27
N TRP A 172 21.23 -17.63 -20.14
CA TRP A 172 22.22 -16.57 -20.06
C TRP A 172 23.62 -17.15 -19.94
N ILE A 173 24.49 -16.75 -20.84
CA ILE A 173 25.87 -17.19 -20.85
C ILE A 173 26.66 -16.30 -19.90
N VAL A 174 27.21 -16.94 -18.86
CA VAL A 174 28.10 -16.32 -17.88
C VAL A 174 29.37 -15.82 -18.60
N PRO A 175 29.76 -14.54 -18.42
CA PRO A 175 30.97 -14.01 -19.02
C PRO A 175 32.21 -14.71 -18.46
N LYS A 176 33.19 -15.01 -19.32
CA LYS A 176 34.42 -15.73 -18.95
C LYS A 176 35.46 -14.85 -18.23
N SER A 177 35.28 -13.52 -18.23
CA SER A 177 36.19 -12.53 -17.67
C SER A 177 35.50 -11.16 -17.56
N GLY A 178 35.81 -10.38 -16.52
CA GLY A 178 35.34 -9.00 -16.36
C GLY A 178 35.29 -8.56 -14.90
N GLU A 179 35.50 -7.27 -14.64
CA GLU A 179 35.52 -6.68 -13.29
C GLU A 179 34.19 -6.86 -12.55
N TYR A 180 33.08 -6.79 -13.28
CA TYR A 180 31.72 -6.96 -12.76
C TYR A 180 31.32 -8.41 -12.45
N TYR A 181 32.09 -9.41 -12.88
CA TYR A 181 31.86 -10.82 -12.51
C TYR A 181 32.11 -11.06 -11.01
N GLN A 182 32.91 -10.22 -10.36
CA GLN A 182 33.18 -10.29 -8.93
C GLN A 182 32.10 -9.61 -8.07
N ASP A 183 31.11 -8.96 -8.69
CA ASP A 183 29.96 -8.44 -7.95
C ASP A 183 29.13 -9.59 -7.36
N ASN A 184 28.76 -9.47 -6.09
CA ASN A 184 28.06 -10.52 -5.36
C ASN A 184 26.70 -10.86 -6.01
N ASN A 185 26.02 -9.89 -6.64
CA ASN A 185 24.75 -10.18 -7.33
C ASN A 185 24.96 -10.97 -8.63
N CYS A 186 26.05 -10.69 -9.37
CA CYS A 186 26.38 -11.45 -10.58
C CYS A 186 26.77 -12.90 -10.25
N MET A 187 27.51 -13.11 -9.15
CA MET A 187 27.87 -14.46 -8.69
C MET A 187 26.68 -15.28 -8.17
N MET A 188 25.71 -14.62 -7.55
CA MET A 188 24.50 -15.27 -7.02
C MET A 188 23.47 -15.65 -8.10
N TRP A 189 23.63 -15.13 -9.32
CA TRP A 189 22.70 -15.38 -10.41
C TRP A 189 22.84 -16.80 -10.99
N SER A 190 21.73 -17.47 -11.28
CA SER A 190 21.68 -18.83 -11.85
C SER A 190 20.74 -18.94 -13.06
N ASN A 191 21.06 -19.83 -14.00
CA ASN A 191 20.19 -20.23 -15.12
C ASN A 191 19.09 -21.22 -14.74
N ASP A 192 19.12 -21.71 -13.51
CA ASP A 192 18.11 -22.62 -12.98
C ASP A 192 16.84 -21.82 -12.67
N ASP A 193 15.74 -22.08 -13.37
CA ASP A 193 14.46 -21.37 -13.24
C ASP A 193 13.91 -21.38 -11.79
N ASP A 194 14.27 -22.41 -11.01
CA ASP A 194 13.88 -22.55 -9.60
C ASP A 194 14.78 -21.78 -8.62
N LYS A 195 15.93 -21.25 -9.08
CA LYS A 195 16.88 -20.50 -8.24
C LYS A 195 17.03 -19.04 -8.67
N LEU A 196 17.20 -18.80 -9.97
CA LEU A 196 17.45 -17.49 -10.61
C LEU A 196 18.30 -16.57 -9.71
N CYS A 197 18.01 -15.27 -9.65
CA CYS A 197 18.63 -14.32 -8.72
C CYS A 197 17.68 -13.95 -7.58
N TYR A 198 16.82 -14.88 -7.14
CA TYR A 198 15.82 -14.55 -6.13
C TYR A 198 16.48 -14.07 -4.84
N ASN A 199 17.73 -14.40 -4.51
CA ASN A 199 18.39 -13.93 -3.27
C ASN A 199 19.21 -12.64 -3.41
N CYS A 200 19.33 -12.10 -4.63
CA CYS A 200 20.20 -10.97 -4.93
C CYS A 200 19.65 -9.65 -4.39
N ASN A 201 20.55 -8.70 -4.09
CA ASN A 201 20.16 -7.38 -3.58
C ASN A 201 19.34 -6.59 -4.62
N THR A 202 19.63 -6.78 -5.91
CA THR A 202 18.86 -6.20 -7.01
C THR A 202 17.41 -6.71 -7.00
N CYS A 203 17.20 -8.01 -6.79
CA CYS A 203 15.86 -8.61 -6.73
C CYS A 203 15.09 -8.16 -5.48
N LYS A 204 15.78 -8.04 -4.33
CA LYS A 204 15.22 -7.49 -3.10
C LYS A 204 14.81 -6.02 -3.23
N ALA A 205 15.61 -5.21 -3.92
CA ALA A 205 15.28 -3.82 -4.23
C ALA A 205 14.04 -3.75 -5.14
N ALA A 206 14.00 -4.56 -6.20
CA ALA A 206 12.86 -4.67 -7.10
C ALA A 206 11.56 -5.05 -6.36
N TYR A 207 11.68 -6.01 -5.44
CA TYR A 207 10.60 -6.43 -4.56
C TYR A 207 10.04 -5.25 -3.75
N LEU A 208 10.92 -4.48 -3.11
CA LEU A 208 10.52 -3.34 -2.28
C LEU A 208 9.82 -2.24 -3.06
N ILE A 209 10.32 -1.90 -4.25
CA ILE A 209 9.66 -0.91 -5.10
C ILE A 209 8.27 -1.43 -5.52
N ASN A 210 8.16 -2.68 -5.96
CA ASN A 210 6.87 -3.26 -6.33
C ASN A 210 5.91 -3.31 -5.13
N TYR A 211 6.42 -3.62 -3.94
CA TYR A 211 5.65 -3.59 -2.70
C TYR A 211 5.07 -2.20 -2.46
N VAL A 212 5.92 -1.17 -2.42
CA VAL A 212 5.53 0.25 -2.26
C VAL A 212 4.52 0.69 -3.31
N HIS A 213 4.73 0.32 -4.57
CA HIS A 213 3.81 0.69 -5.65
C HIS A 213 2.42 0.05 -5.49
N GLY A 214 2.33 -1.09 -4.79
CA GLY A 214 1.07 -1.70 -4.38
C GLY A 214 0.22 -0.82 -3.46
N TRP A 215 0.85 0.04 -2.66
CA TRP A 215 0.17 0.94 -1.73
C TRP A 215 -0.53 2.10 -2.42
N ASN A 216 -0.18 2.43 -3.67
CA ASN A 216 -0.78 3.56 -4.40
C ASN A 216 -2.31 3.45 -4.52
N THR A 217 -2.82 2.23 -4.71
CA THR A 217 -4.27 2.00 -4.73
C THR A 217 -4.89 2.29 -3.36
N ILE A 218 -4.26 1.81 -2.28
CA ILE A 218 -4.74 2.03 -0.90
C ILE A 218 -4.71 3.52 -0.54
N LEU A 219 -3.63 4.21 -0.88
CA LEU A 219 -3.45 5.64 -0.66
C LEU A 219 -4.54 6.47 -1.33
N PHE A 220 -4.89 6.12 -2.57
CA PHE A 220 -5.98 6.77 -3.29
C PHE A 220 -7.32 6.67 -2.53
N PHE A 221 -7.65 5.48 -2.01
CA PHE A 221 -8.87 5.31 -1.21
C PHE A 221 -8.81 6.01 0.15
N MET A 222 -7.65 6.01 0.82
CA MET A 222 -7.46 6.76 2.07
C MET A 222 -7.63 8.27 1.86
N PHE A 223 -7.14 8.79 0.73
CA PHE A 223 -7.31 10.19 0.37
C PHE A 223 -8.78 10.55 0.15
N ILE A 224 -9.54 9.71 -0.57
CA ILE A 224 -10.99 9.90 -0.74
C ILE A 224 -11.71 9.91 0.62
N ALA A 225 -11.38 8.97 1.51
CA ALA A 225 -11.95 8.90 2.85
C ALA A 225 -11.66 10.18 3.66
N LEU A 226 -10.43 10.70 3.56
CA LEU A 226 -10.01 11.93 4.22
C LEU A 226 -10.81 13.14 3.74
N VAL A 227 -10.99 13.30 2.42
CA VAL A 227 -11.79 14.38 1.84
C VAL A 227 -13.23 14.34 2.34
N ILE A 228 -13.85 13.15 2.37
CA ILE A 228 -15.20 12.95 2.90
C ILE A 228 -15.25 13.40 4.36
N TRP A 229 -14.32 12.93 5.21
CA TRP A 229 -14.32 13.24 6.64
C TRP A 229 -14.10 14.71 6.97
N ILE A 230 -13.21 15.39 6.24
CA ILE A 230 -12.98 16.83 6.38
C ILE A 230 -14.25 17.60 5.97
N GLY A 231 -14.91 17.19 4.88
CA GLY A 231 -16.20 17.74 4.47
C GLY A 231 -17.26 17.60 5.56
N CYS A 232 -17.38 16.40 6.15
CA CYS A 232 -18.29 16.14 7.28
C CYS A 232 -18.00 17.06 8.48
N PHE A 233 -16.71 17.20 8.82
CA PHE A 233 -16.29 17.97 9.98
C PHE A 233 -16.68 19.45 9.84
N ASN A 234 -16.36 20.07 8.69
CA ASN A 234 -16.70 21.46 8.42
C ASN A 234 -18.22 21.70 8.42
N PHE A 235 -18.98 20.84 7.76
CA PHE A 235 -20.44 20.96 7.70
C PHE A 235 -21.07 20.90 9.09
N THR A 236 -20.67 19.91 9.89
CA THR A 236 -21.22 19.70 11.22
C THR A 236 -20.69 20.71 12.25
N PHE A 237 -19.56 21.37 12.00
CA PHE A 237 -19.05 22.48 12.81
C PHE A 237 -19.82 23.78 12.52
N GLY A 238 -20.04 24.10 11.24
CA GLY A 238 -20.84 25.26 10.82
C GLY A 238 -22.26 25.24 11.36
N ALA A 239 -22.95 24.08 11.28
CA ALA A 239 -24.31 23.93 11.80
C ALA A 239 -24.43 24.13 13.32
N ASN A 240 -23.37 23.86 14.10
CA ASN A 240 -23.38 24.09 15.54
C ASN A 240 -23.26 25.59 15.87
N ASN A 241 -22.49 26.34 15.08
CA ASN A 241 -22.32 27.78 15.29
C ASN A 241 -23.62 28.56 15.03
N GLU A 242 -24.36 28.21 13.98
CA GLU A 242 -25.67 28.82 13.68
C GLU A 242 -26.69 28.56 14.80
N ASN A 243 -26.74 27.35 15.36
CA ASN A 243 -27.63 27.02 16.48
C ASN A 243 -27.27 27.80 17.76
N ASN A 244 -25.98 28.03 18.03
CA ASN A 244 -25.55 28.80 19.20
C ASN A 244 -25.89 30.29 19.06
N GLN A 245 -25.77 30.86 17.86
CA GLN A 245 -26.16 32.25 17.58
C GLN A 245 -27.66 32.46 17.69
N GLY A 246 -28.47 31.54 17.14
CA GLY A 246 -29.94 31.60 17.26
C GLY A 246 -30.42 31.52 18.72
N ARG A 247 -29.75 30.71 19.55
CA ARG A 247 -30.06 30.60 20.99
C ARG A 247 -29.68 31.86 21.78
N GLN A 248 -28.62 32.58 21.38
CA GLN A 248 -28.24 33.86 22.00
C GLN A 248 -29.16 35.03 21.62
N GLN A 249 -29.84 34.96 20.47
CA GLN A 249 -30.81 35.98 20.05
C GLN A 249 -32.20 35.82 20.69
N THR A 250 -32.47 34.67 21.32
CA THR A 250 -33.74 34.36 22.00
C THR A 250 -33.70 34.60 23.52
N VAL A 251 -32.64 35.20 24.06
CA VAL A 251 -32.49 35.56 25.49
C VAL A 251 -32.48 37.07 25.64
#